data_AF-A0A317G4P7-F1
#
_entry.id   AF-A0A317G4P7-F1
#
_cell.length_a   1.000
_cell.length_b   1.000
_cell.length_c   1.000
_cell.angle_alpha   90.00
_cell.angle_beta   90.00
_cell.angle_gamma   90.00
#
_symmetry.space_group_name_H-M   'P 1'
#
loop_
_entity.id
_entity.type
_entity.pdbx_description
1 polymer ?
#
loop_
_entity_poly.entity_id
_entity_poly.type
_entity_poly.pdbx_seq_one_letter_code
_entity_poly.pdbx_strand_id
1 'polypeptide(L)'
;MQLADNGQNQVLVNTDILENYLRKNYPNFKFISSTTKRITDPDKLHDELKKDYFMVVLDYDMNHNEEVLKGLEPMADRVEILVDEICFPNCPNRLKHYRDEAMKQLQYEVAKPFPCPNRQEKKTFADCMNKPAFISRNQMHDYINRGFRNFKLVGRGLPQSVVVDSYMYFLVKEDSQVFVKGELGKRLLDKAKKREELRKSVRR
;
A
#
# COMPACT_ATOMS: atom_id res chain seq x y z
N MET A 1 19.96 9.52 -0.13
CA MET A 1 19.27 10.02 1.08
C MET A 1 19.47 11.52 1.27
N GLN A 2 20.71 12.03 1.36
CA GLN A 2 20.98 13.48 1.53
C GLN A 2 20.22 14.38 0.55
N LEU A 3 20.25 14.09 -0.76
CA LEU A 3 19.51 14.87 -1.76
C LEU A 3 17.99 14.92 -1.54
N ALA A 4 17.43 13.90 -0.90
CA ALA A 4 16.00 13.80 -0.63
C ALA A 4 15.61 14.42 0.73
N ASP A 5 16.57 14.67 1.62
CA ASP A 5 16.35 15.25 2.95
C ASP A 5 16.15 16.77 2.87
N ASN A 6 15.06 17.19 2.23
CA ASN A 6 14.81 18.57 1.83
C ASN A 6 13.44 19.12 2.27
N GLY A 7 12.77 18.45 3.22
CA GLY A 7 11.44 18.84 3.73
C GLY A 7 10.25 18.43 2.86
N GLN A 8 10.49 18.00 1.61
CA GLN A 8 9.44 17.65 0.66
C GLN A 8 9.15 16.14 0.60
N ASN A 9 10.10 15.32 1.08
CA ASN A 9 10.01 13.87 1.00
C ASN A 9 9.59 13.24 2.33
N GLN A 10 9.06 12.02 2.22
CA GLN A 10 8.60 11.21 3.35
C GLN A 10 9.37 9.89 3.41
N VAL A 11 9.49 9.33 4.61
CA VAL A 11 10.06 8.01 4.85
C VAL A 11 9.09 7.15 5.64
N LEU A 12 8.88 5.90 5.20
CA LEU A 12 8.12 4.90 5.96
C LEU A 12 9.07 4.11 6.86
N VAL A 13 8.77 4.07 8.16
CA VAL A 13 9.60 3.38 9.16
C VAL A 13 8.82 2.29 9.87
N ASN A 14 9.51 1.20 10.21
CA ASN A 14 8.92 0.04 10.88
C ASN A 14 9.68 -0.43 12.13
N THR A 15 10.87 0.12 12.41
CA THR A 15 11.68 -0.22 13.57
C THR A 15 12.29 1.04 14.17
N ASP A 16 12.47 1.05 15.48
CA ASP A 16 13.03 2.20 16.19
C ASP A 16 14.50 2.44 15.80
N ILE A 17 15.25 1.39 15.46
CA ILE A 17 16.65 1.52 15.02
C ILE A 17 16.74 2.35 13.73
N LEU A 18 15.92 2.01 12.72
CA LEU A 18 15.88 2.75 11.46
C LEU A 18 15.38 4.17 11.67
N GLU A 19 14.31 4.33 12.46
CA GLU A 19 13.75 5.64 12.76
C GLU A 19 14.75 6.56 13.46
N ASN A 20 15.41 6.09 14.53
CA ASN A 20 16.39 6.86 15.28
C ASN A 20 17.58 7.26 14.39
N TYR A 21 18.05 6.35 13.54
CA TYR A 21 19.10 6.65 12.58
C TYR A 21 18.66 7.75 11.59
N LEU A 22 17.46 7.64 11.02
CA LEU A 22 16.96 8.63 10.06
C LEU A 22 16.72 9.99 10.72
N ARG A 23 16.10 10.05 11.91
CA ARG A 23 15.89 11.33 12.63
C ARG A 23 17.20 12.03 12.95
N LYS A 24 18.25 11.29 13.30
CA LYS A 24 19.58 11.85 13.60
C LYS A 24 20.31 12.37 12.36
N ASN A 25 20.24 11.64 11.25
CA ASN A 25 21.10 11.91 10.08
C ASN A 25 20.37 12.62 8.93
N TYR A 26 19.03 12.59 8.94
CA TYR A 26 18.16 13.15 7.89
C TYR A 26 16.88 13.76 8.51
N PRO A 27 17.02 14.82 9.31
CA PRO A 27 15.95 15.35 10.15
C PRO A 27 14.82 16.05 9.38
N ASN A 28 15.02 16.39 8.11
CA ASN A 28 14.00 17.12 7.33
C ASN A 28 12.98 16.17 6.67
N PHE A 29 13.13 14.85 6.79
CA PHE A 29 12.10 13.93 6.33
C PHE A 29 10.85 13.99 7.21
N LYS A 30 9.70 13.85 6.55
CA LYS A 30 8.43 13.56 7.22
C LYS A 30 8.32 12.06 7.46
N PHE A 31 8.04 11.65 8.69
CA PHE A 31 8.02 10.23 9.07
C PHE A 31 6.61 9.65 8.99
N ILE A 32 6.48 8.48 8.39
CA ILE A 32 5.24 7.71 8.33
C ILE A 32 5.44 6.38 9.06
N SER A 33 4.57 6.07 10.01
CA SER A 33 4.59 4.77 10.68
C SER A 33 3.97 3.70 9.78
N SER A 34 4.77 2.70 9.40
CA SER A 34 4.39 1.68 8.43
C SER A 34 3.40 0.66 9.00
N THR A 35 2.43 0.25 8.18
CA THR A 35 1.52 -0.90 8.45
C THR A 35 2.30 -2.20 8.72
N THR A 36 3.55 -2.30 8.26
CA THR A 36 4.41 -3.44 8.54
C THR A 36 4.81 -3.59 10.02
N LYS A 37 4.57 -2.57 10.86
CA LYS A 37 4.68 -2.68 12.32
C LYS A 37 3.62 -3.61 12.92
N ARG A 38 2.52 -3.88 12.20
CA ARG A 38 1.44 -4.78 12.63
C ARG A 38 0.83 -4.39 13.98
N ILE A 39 0.53 -3.11 14.13
CA ILE A 39 -0.16 -2.59 15.31
C ILE A 39 -1.64 -2.94 15.15
N THR A 40 -2.09 -3.99 15.83
CA THR A 40 -3.50 -4.47 15.83
C THR A 40 -4.21 -4.23 17.15
N ASP A 41 -3.53 -3.60 18.09
CA ASP A 41 -4.02 -3.25 19.42
C ASP A 41 -4.45 -1.77 19.38
N PRO A 42 -5.73 -1.45 19.66
CA PRO A 42 -6.24 -0.09 19.57
C PRO A 42 -5.49 0.91 20.46
N ASP A 43 -5.13 0.53 21.69
CA ASP A 43 -4.43 1.41 22.62
C ASP A 43 -3.02 1.73 22.09
N LYS A 44 -2.33 0.73 21.56
CA LYS A 44 -1.01 0.92 20.92
C LYS A 44 -1.11 1.76 19.65
N LEU A 45 -2.20 1.66 18.89
CA LEU A 45 -2.44 2.51 17.72
C LEU A 45 -2.60 3.98 18.14
N HIS A 46 -3.37 4.23 19.20
CA HIS A 46 -3.50 5.58 19.76
C HIS A 46 -2.16 6.13 20.25
N ASP A 47 -1.37 5.32 20.95
CA ASP A 47 -0.03 5.72 21.38
C ASP A 47 0.92 6.00 20.21
N GLU A 48 0.81 5.22 19.13
CA GLU A 48 1.59 5.46 17.92
C GLU A 48 1.22 6.80 17.25
N LEU A 49 -0.08 7.14 17.21
CA LEU A 49 -0.57 8.42 16.66
C LEU A 49 -0.19 9.64 17.50
N LYS A 50 0.05 9.47 18.80
CA LYS A 50 0.57 10.55 19.68
C LYS A 50 2.02 10.90 19.38
N LYS A 51 2.78 10.03 18.69
CA LYS A 51 4.16 10.31 18.30
C LYS A 51 4.23 11.32 17.16
N ASP A 52 5.41 11.91 16.98
CA ASP A 52 5.75 12.85 15.90
C ASP A 52 5.89 12.13 14.54
N TYR A 53 4.79 11.58 14.05
CA TYR A 53 4.66 11.09 12.68
C TYR A 53 3.81 12.06 11.87
N PHE A 54 4.17 12.26 10.61
CA PHE A 54 3.31 12.90 9.64
C PHE A 54 2.00 12.12 9.51
N MET A 55 2.08 10.79 9.36
CA MET A 55 0.93 9.89 9.27
C MET A 55 1.23 8.50 9.86
N VAL A 56 0.19 7.77 10.26
CA VAL A 56 0.26 6.36 10.66
C VAL A 56 -0.58 5.55 9.69
N VAL A 57 0.00 4.48 9.14
CA VAL A 57 -0.73 3.58 8.25
C VAL A 57 -1.48 2.55 9.11
N LEU A 58 -2.81 2.55 9.00
CA LEU A 58 -3.68 1.62 9.71
C LEU A 58 -3.39 0.19 9.30
N ASP A 59 -3.43 -0.73 10.27
CA ASP A 59 -3.44 -2.15 9.95
C ASP A 59 -4.81 -2.52 9.37
N TYR A 60 -4.81 -3.10 8.17
CA TYR A 60 -6.02 -3.36 7.42
C TYR A 60 -6.93 -4.43 8.03
N ASP A 61 -6.48 -5.17 9.06
CA ASP A 61 -7.38 -5.99 9.88
C ASP A 61 -8.39 -5.13 10.69
N MET A 62 -8.12 -3.84 10.87
CA MET A 62 -8.98 -2.87 11.56
C MET A 62 -9.81 -1.99 10.62
N ASN A 63 -9.72 -2.18 9.29
CA ASN A 63 -10.38 -1.32 8.29
C ASN A 63 -11.89 -1.15 8.50
N HIS A 64 -12.57 -2.15 9.07
CA HIS A 64 -14.02 -2.12 9.34
C HIS A 64 -14.37 -2.20 10.82
N ASN A 65 -13.38 -2.01 11.71
CA ASN A 65 -13.64 -2.01 13.14
C ASN A 65 -14.20 -0.63 13.54
N GLU A 66 -15.51 -0.57 13.77
CA GLU A 66 -16.20 0.70 14.03
C GLU A 66 -15.76 1.40 15.32
N GLU A 67 -15.44 0.64 16.36
CA GLU A 67 -14.91 1.21 17.61
C GLU A 67 -13.56 1.90 17.37
N VAL A 68 -12.67 1.22 16.63
CA VAL A 68 -11.36 1.78 16.24
C VAL A 68 -11.56 3.00 15.34
N LEU A 69 -12.35 2.89 14.27
CA LEU A 69 -12.57 4.00 13.35
C LEU A 69 -13.13 5.24 14.05
N LYS A 70 -14.10 5.07 14.95
CA LYS A 70 -14.67 6.15 15.74
C LYS A 70 -13.65 6.78 16.67
N GLY A 71 -12.82 5.98 17.33
CA GLY A 71 -11.71 6.46 18.16
C GLY A 71 -10.69 7.28 17.36
N LEU A 72 -10.50 6.97 16.08
CA LEU A 72 -9.54 7.64 15.19
C LEU A 72 -10.05 8.94 14.56
N GLU A 73 -11.35 9.22 14.56
CA GLU A 73 -11.95 10.42 13.95
C GLU A 73 -11.25 11.74 14.33
N PRO A 74 -10.85 11.98 15.60
CA PRO A 74 -10.13 13.20 15.99
C PRO A 74 -8.75 13.39 15.33
N MET A 75 -8.18 12.34 14.73
CA MET A 75 -6.86 12.34 14.07
C MET A 75 -6.93 11.71 12.65
N ALA A 76 -8.12 11.65 12.05
CA ALA A 76 -8.36 10.90 10.81
C ALA A 76 -7.56 11.41 9.60
N ASP A 77 -7.18 12.69 9.59
CA ASP A 77 -6.31 13.31 8.60
C ASP A 77 -4.86 12.79 8.65
N ARG A 78 -4.45 12.19 9.76
CA ARG A 78 -3.13 11.57 9.96
C ARG A 78 -3.14 10.04 9.76
N VAL A 79 -4.27 9.45 9.42
CA VAL A 79 -4.38 8.00 9.20
C VAL A 79 -4.35 7.69 7.70
N GLU A 80 -3.50 6.75 7.27
CA GLU A 80 -3.50 6.15 5.93
C GLU A 80 -4.19 4.79 5.96
N ILE A 81 -5.18 4.59 5.08
CA ILE A 81 -5.95 3.36 4.99
C ILE A 81 -5.63 2.64 3.67
N LEU A 82 -5.25 1.37 3.74
CA LEU A 82 -5.09 0.51 2.55
C LEU A 82 -6.46 -0.06 2.17
N VAL A 83 -6.90 0.14 0.92
CA VAL A 83 -8.32 -0.10 0.56
C VAL A 83 -8.58 -1.37 -0.23
N ASP A 84 -7.56 -1.94 -0.86
CA ASP A 84 -7.68 -3.14 -1.72
C ASP A 84 -6.66 -4.23 -1.37
N GLU A 85 -6.31 -4.32 -0.09
CA GLU A 85 -5.32 -5.28 0.40
C GLU A 85 -5.71 -6.74 0.12
N ILE A 86 -4.71 -7.54 -0.24
CA ILE A 86 -4.87 -8.89 -0.79
C ILE A 86 -4.52 -9.99 0.21
N CYS A 87 -3.93 -9.62 1.33
CA CYS A 87 -3.64 -10.56 2.41
C CYS A 87 -4.94 -11.05 3.06
N PHE A 88 -4.89 -12.23 3.68
CA PHE A 88 -6.02 -12.74 4.45
C PHE A 88 -6.03 -12.09 5.84
N PRO A 89 -7.20 -11.92 6.47
CA PRO A 89 -7.31 -11.28 7.77
C PRO A 89 -6.57 -12.09 8.86
N ASN A 90 -6.06 -11.40 9.89
CA ASN A 90 -5.44 -12.02 11.06
C ASN A 90 -4.33 -13.03 10.73
N CYS A 91 -3.56 -12.78 9.67
CA CYS A 91 -2.53 -13.69 9.19
C CYS A 91 -1.41 -13.91 10.22
N PRO A 92 -1.22 -15.14 10.75
CA PRO A 92 -0.16 -15.43 11.72
C PRO A 92 1.24 -15.36 11.08
N ASN A 93 1.32 -15.49 9.75
CA ASN A 93 2.57 -15.45 9.01
C ASN A 93 2.95 -14.05 8.51
N ARG A 94 2.14 -13.00 8.79
CA ARG A 94 2.30 -11.70 8.12
C ARG A 94 3.61 -11.02 8.48
N LEU A 95 4.00 -11.03 9.75
CA LEU A 95 5.30 -10.52 10.19
C LEU A 95 6.46 -11.33 9.60
N LYS A 96 6.30 -12.66 9.48
CA LYS A 96 7.30 -13.52 8.85
C LYS A 96 7.45 -13.16 7.37
N HIS A 97 6.34 -12.92 6.67
CA HIS A 97 6.33 -12.49 5.28
C HIS A 97 7.02 -11.13 5.12
N TYR A 98 6.68 -10.11 5.93
CA TYR A 98 7.35 -8.81 5.87
C TYR A 98 8.85 -8.89 6.13
N ARG A 99 9.30 -9.73 7.08
CA ARG A 99 10.72 -9.96 7.34
C ARG A 99 11.42 -10.63 6.16
N ASP A 100 10.77 -11.63 5.55
CA ASP A 100 11.30 -12.33 4.37
C ASP A 100 11.46 -11.38 3.17
N GLU A 101 10.46 -10.55 2.88
CA GLU A 101 10.56 -9.54 1.82
C GLU A 101 11.65 -8.49 2.13
N ALA A 102 11.77 -8.04 3.38
CA ALA A 102 12.82 -7.11 3.79
C ALA A 102 14.23 -7.71 3.63
N MET A 103 14.43 -8.97 4.03
CA MET A 103 15.71 -9.67 3.88
C MET A 103 16.09 -9.84 2.41
N LYS A 104 15.12 -10.18 1.55
CA LYS A 104 15.36 -10.27 0.10
C LYS A 104 15.82 -8.95 -0.50
N GLN A 105 15.22 -7.83 -0.09
CA GLN A 105 15.68 -6.51 -0.53
C GLN A 105 17.12 -6.23 -0.11
N LEU A 106 17.51 -6.59 1.13
CA LEU A 106 18.89 -6.43 1.61
C LEU A 106 19.89 -7.35 0.90
N GLN A 107 19.45 -8.53 0.49
CA GLN A 107 20.27 -9.52 -0.21
C GLN A 107 20.26 -9.36 -1.73
N TYR A 108 19.53 -8.37 -2.25
CA TYR A 108 19.27 -8.21 -3.69
C TYR A 108 18.69 -9.48 -4.35
N GLU A 109 17.95 -10.28 -3.58
CA GLU A 109 17.32 -11.52 -4.03
C GLU A 109 15.94 -11.21 -4.61
N VAL A 110 15.70 -11.60 -5.87
CA VAL A 110 14.47 -11.29 -6.62
C VAL A 110 13.70 -12.54 -7.08
N ALA A 111 14.27 -13.74 -6.93
CA ALA A 111 13.76 -14.91 -7.62
C ALA A 111 12.71 -15.69 -6.81
N LYS A 112 12.83 -15.73 -5.48
CA LYS A 112 11.98 -16.63 -4.66
C LYS A 112 10.86 -15.86 -3.95
N PRO A 113 9.58 -16.10 -4.27
CA PRO A 113 8.48 -15.53 -3.49
C PRO A 113 8.39 -16.19 -2.10
N PHE A 114 7.87 -15.48 -1.11
CA PHE A 114 7.55 -16.08 0.19
C PHE A 114 6.56 -17.25 -0.02
N PRO A 115 6.77 -18.41 0.63
CA PRO A 115 5.87 -19.57 0.54
C PRO A 115 4.58 -19.31 1.33
N CYS A 116 3.75 -18.39 0.84
CA CYS A 116 2.47 -18.07 1.44
C CYS A 116 1.48 -19.23 1.18
N PRO A 117 0.91 -19.85 2.23
CA PRO A 117 -0.06 -20.94 2.04
C PRO A 117 -1.35 -20.46 1.35
N ASN A 118 -1.62 -19.15 1.43
CA ASN A 118 -2.78 -18.51 0.81
C ASN A 118 -2.40 -17.79 -0.50
N ARG A 119 -1.29 -18.18 -1.14
CA ARG A 119 -0.89 -17.63 -2.43
C ARG A 119 -1.86 -18.07 -3.52
N GLN A 120 -2.54 -17.12 -4.12
CA GLN A 120 -3.33 -17.34 -5.32
C GLN A 120 -2.46 -17.02 -6.55
N GLU A 121 -2.37 -17.95 -7.50
CA GLU A 121 -1.54 -17.78 -8.71
C GLU A 121 -2.16 -16.82 -9.74
N LYS A 122 -3.48 -16.83 -9.89
CA LYS A 122 -4.23 -16.02 -10.87
C LYS A 122 -5.16 -15.03 -10.16
N LYS A 123 -4.58 -14.09 -9.41
CA LYS A 123 -5.36 -13.07 -8.72
C LYS A 123 -6.09 -12.18 -9.72
N THR A 124 -7.37 -11.95 -9.48
CA THR A 124 -8.18 -10.92 -10.13
C THR A 124 -8.50 -9.81 -9.14
N PHE A 125 -8.94 -8.65 -9.65
CA PHE A 125 -9.40 -7.58 -8.76
C PHE A 125 -10.72 -7.94 -8.05
N ALA A 126 -11.59 -8.76 -8.67
CA ALA A 126 -12.78 -9.29 -8.01
C ALA A 126 -12.43 -10.14 -6.76
N ASP A 127 -11.35 -10.93 -6.82
CA ASP A 127 -10.86 -11.66 -5.64
C ASP A 127 -10.44 -10.73 -4.50
N CYS A 128 -9.94 -9.53 -4.85
CA CYS A 128 -9.56 -8.50 -3.88
C CYS A 128 -10.81 -7.87 -3.27
N MET A 129 -11.85 -7.59 -4.06
CA MET A 129 -13.14 -7.06 -3.56
C MET A 129 -13.81 -7.98 -2.54
N ASN A 130 -13.60 -9.29 -2.66
CA ASN A 130 -14.16 -10.29 -1.74
C ASN A 130 -13.35 -10.45 -0.44
N LYS A 131 -12.26 -9.69 -0.24
CA LYS A 131 -11.46 -9.76 0.98
C LYS A 131 -12.13 -8.97 2.11
N PRO A 132 -12.09 -9.47 3.36
CA PRO A 132 -12.67 -8.75 4.50
C PRO A 132 -12.13 -7.35 4.72
N ALA A 133 -10.87 -7.09 4.35
CA ALA A 133 -10.25 -5.77 4.50
C ALA A 133 -10.58 -4.80 3.35
N PHE A 134 -11.25 -5.24 2.28
CA PHE A 134 -11.56 -4.39 1.13
C PHE A 134 -12.52 -3.26 1.52
N ILE A 135 -12.26 -2.05 1.02
CA ILE A 135 -13.10 -0.86 1.22
C ILE A 135 -13.68 -0.47 -0.13
N SER A 136 -15.00 -0.61 -0.27
CA SER A 136 -15.72 -0.16 -1.46
C SER A 136 -15.71 1.37 -1.62
N ARG A 137 -16.06 1.86 -2.81
CA ARG A 137 -16.24 3.31 -3.04
C ARG A 137 -17.22 3.95 -2.06
N ASN A 138 -18.33 3.28 -1.75
CA ASN A 138 -19.32 3.81 -0.82
C ASN A 138 -18.76 3.91 0.60
N GLN A 139 -18.10 2.85 1.09
CA GLN A 139 -17.43 2.89 2.40
C GLN A 139 -16.31 3.94 2.44
N MET A 140 -15.54 4.10 1.36
CA MET A 140 -14.54 5.16 1.25
C MET A 140 -15.19 6.55 1.37
N HIS A 141 -16.33 6.78 0.71
CA HIS A 141 -17.09 8.03 0.88
C HIS A 141 -17.56 8.24 2.32
N ASP A 142 -18.04 7.19 3.00
CA ASP A 142 -18.42 7.27 4.41
C ASP A 142 -17.21 7.63 5.28
N TYR A 143 -16.04 7.04 5.03
CA TYR A 143 -14.82 7.34 5.78
C TYR A 143 -14.35 8.77 5.51
N ILE A 144 -14.51 9.27 4.27
CA ILE A 144 -14.28 10.68 3.96
C ILE A 144 -15.23 11.58 4.77
N ASN A 145 -16.51 11.23 4.90
CA ASN A 145 -17.44 12.03 5.71
C ASN A 145 -17.05 12.06 7.19
N ARG A 146 -16.34 11.04 7.68
CA ARG A 146 -15.82 10.94 9.06
C ARG A 146 -14.45 11.61 9.28
N GLY A 147 -13.86 12.19 8.24
CA GLY A 147 -12.59 12.94 8.34
C GLY A 147 -11.35 12.22 7.78
N PHE A 148 -11.46 10.96 7.34
CA PHE A 148 -10.32 10.25 6.73
C PHE A 148 -10.02 10.78 5.34
N ARG A 149 -8.75 11.05 5.03
CA ARG A 149 -8.36 11.67 3.74
C ARG A 149 -7.27 10.91 2.98
N ASN A 150 -6.56 9.99 3.64
CA ASN A 150 -5.43 9.30 3.01
C ASN A 150 -5.78 7.84 2.74
N PHE A 151 -5.91 7.51 1.46
CA PHE A 151 -6.21 6.16 1.00
C PHE A 151 -5.11 5.67 0.08
N LYS A 152 -4.77 4.39 0.21
CA LYS A 152 -3.69 3.76 -0.54
C LYS A 152 -4.18 2.54 -1.28
N LEU A 153 -3.91 2.54 -2.58
CA LEU A 153 -4.07 1.38 -3.44
C LEU A 153 -2.82 0.50 -3.36
N VAL A 154 -3.01 -0.78 -3.11
CA VAL A 154 -1.95 -1.78 -3.23
C VAL A 154 -1.77 -2.18 -4.70
N GLY A 155 -0.67 -2.85 -5.02
CA GLY A 155 -0.41 -3.17 -6.43
C GLY A 155 1.02 -3.55 -6.75
N ARG A 156 1.98 -3.19 -5.90
CA ARG A 156 3.38 -3.58 -6.10
C ARG A 156 3.49 -5.10 -6.09
N GLY A 157 4.02 -5.67 -7.17
CA GLY A 157 4.16 -7.12 -7.34
C GLY A 157 2.87 -7.86 -7.72
N LEU A 158 1.75 -7.16 -7.93
CA LEU A 158 0.52 -7.75 -8.46
C LEU A 158 0.55 -7.79 -10.00
N PRO A 159 -0.23 -8.69 -10.62
CA PRO A 159 -0.44 -8.68 -12.05
C PRO A 159 -0.96 -7.31 -12.52
N GLN A 160 -0.46 -6.85 -13.66
CA GLN A 160 -0.82 -5.54 -14.19
C GLN A 160 -2.33 -5.39 -14.44
N SER A 161 -3.01 -6.47 -14.82
CA SER A 161 -4.48 -6.48 -14.98
C SER A 161 -5.21 -6.11 -13.70
N VAL A 162 -4.78 -6.66 -12.55
CA VAL A 162 -5.37 -6.35 -11.23
C VAL A 162 -5.21 -4.88 -10.88
N VAL A 163 -4.02 -4.33 -11.11
CA VAL A 163 -3.73 -2.91 -10.84
C VAL A 163 -4.57 -2.00 -11.74
N VAL A 164 -4.71 -2.35 -13.02
CA VAL A 164 -5.55 -1.58 -13.96
C VAL A 164 -7.00 -1.59 -13.50
N ASP A 165 -7.55 -2.75 -13.13
CA ASP A 165 -8.93 -2.86 -12.69
C ASP A 165 -9.17 -2.11 -11.36
N SER A 166 -8.22 -2.15 -10.42
CA SER A 166 -8.26 -1.32 -9.20
C SER A 166 -8.31 0.17 -9.52
N TYR A 167 -7.46 0.64 -10.44
CA TYR A 167 -7.48 2.05 -10.86
C TYR A 167 -8.78 2.45 -11.55
N MET A 168 -9.35 1.57 -12.39
CA MET A 168 -10.65 1.84 -13.01
C MET A 168 -11.73 1.99 -11.93
N TYR A 169 -11.72 1.14 -10.91
CA TYR A 169 -12.71 1.17 -9.84
C TYR A 169 -12.60 2.41 -8.94
N PHE A 170 -11.39 2.80 -8.52
CA PHE A 170 -11.22 3.89 -7.54
C PHE A 170 -11.00 5.28 -8.15
N LEU A 171 -10.42 5.37 -9.36
CA LEU A 171 -9.94 6.65 -9.92
C LEU A 171 -10.70 7.10 -11.17
N VAL A 172 -11.59 6.26 -11.71
CA VAL A 172 -12.29 6.54 -12.97
C VAL A 172 -13.80 6.40 -12.78
N LYS A 173 -14.55 7.41 -13.25
CA LYS A 173 -16.01 7.37 -13.28
C LYS A 173 -16.50 6.18 -14.11
N GLU A 174 -17.55 5.51 -13.65
CA GLU A 174 -18.07 4.28 -14.27
C GLU A 174 -18.36 4.44 -15.76
N ASP A 175 -19.01 5.55 -16.14
CA ASP A 175 -19.35 5.90 -17.53
C ASP A 175 -18.12 6.07 -18.45
N SER A 176 -16.95 6.31 -17.86
CA SER A 176 -15.70 6.60 -18.56
C SER A 176 -14.73 5.41 -18.56
N GLN A 177 -14.99 4.35 -17.78
CA GLN A 177 -14.07 3.23 -17.61
C GLN A 177 -13.76 2.51 -18.93
N VAL A 178 -14.76 2.30 -19.80
CA VAL A 178 -14.56 1.64 -21.10
C VAL A 178 -13.58 2.43 -21.97
N PHE A 179 -13.80 3.74 -22.07
CA PHE A 179 -12.94 4.64 -22.84
C PHE A 179 -11.51 4.66 -22.27
N VAL A 180 -11.36 4.89 -20.96
CA VAL A 180 -10.05 4.99 -20.31
C VAL A 180 -9.28 3.68 -20.39
N LYS A 181 -9.94 2.53 -20.18
CA LYS A 181 -9.32 1.21 -20.30
C LYS A 181 -8.86 0.93 -21.72
N GLY A 182 -9.63 1.34 -22.73
CA GLY A 182 -9.24 1.27 -24.14
C GLY A 182 -7.98 2.08 -24.46
N GLU A 183 -7.94 3.35 -24.06
CA GLU A 183 -6.78 4.23 -24.27
C GLU A 183 -5.54 3.74 -23.50
N LEU A 184 -5.71 3.27 -22.27
CA LEU A 184 -4.62 2.69 -21.49
C LEU A 184 -4.08 1.43 -22.17
N GLY A 185 -4.97 0.54 -22.65
CA GLY A 185 -4.61 -0.68 -23.37
C GLY A 185 -3.73 -0.39 -24.59
N LYS A 186 -4.11 0.57 -25.44
CA LYS A 186 -3.31 1.00 -26.60
C LYS A 186 -1.90 1.43 -26.19
N ARG A 187 -1.80 2.31 -25.19
CA ARG A 187 -0.50 2.82 -24.69
C ARG A 187 0.38 1.71 -24.10
N LEU A 188 -0.23 0.73 -23.44
CA LEU A 188 0.49 -0.42 -22.88
C LEU A 188 1.04 -1.33 -23.98
N LEU A 189 0.26 -1.58 -25.03
CA LEU A 189 0.72 -2.32 -26.20
C LEU A 189 1.89 -1.61 -26.91
N ASP A 190 1.80 -0.29 -27.10
CA ASP A 190 2.88 0.48 -27.71
C ASP A 190 4.16 0.44 -26.87
N LYS A 191 4.05 0.53 -25.54
CA LYS A 191 5.20 0.38 -24.63
C LYS A 191 5.79 -1.04 -24.69
N ALA A 192 4.95 -2.07 -24.82
CA ALA A 192 5.40 -3.45 -24.93
C ALA A 192 6.19 -3.67 -26.24
N LYS A 193 5.70 -3.16 -27.37
CA LYS A 193 6.39 -3.19 -28.67
C LYS A 193 7.76 -2.50 -28.60
N LYS A 194 7.81 -1.26 -28.10
CA LYS A 194 9.07 -0.53 -27.93
C LYS A 194 10.09 -1.28 -27.07
N ARG A 195 9.64 -1.89 -25.96
CA ARG A 195 10.50 -2.71 -25.09
C ARG A 195 11.04 -3.94 -25.82
N GLU A 196 10.22 -4.57 -26.67
CA GLU A 196 10.65 -5.72 -27.47
C GLU A 196 11.68 -5.32 -28.53
N GLU A 197 11.48 -4.20 -29.22
CA GLU A 197 12.43 -3.64 -30.18
C GLU A 197 13.78 -3.32 -29.53
N LEU A 198 13.78 -2.63 -28.38
CA LEU A 198 14.97 -2.36 -27.58
C LEU A 198 15.70 -3.65 -27.14
N ARG A 199 14.95 -4.67 -26.72
CA ARG A 199 15.56 -5.98 -26.36
C ARG A 199 16.20 -6.66 -27.56
N LYS A 200 15.63 -6.52 -28.75
CA LYS A 200 16.19 -7.05 -30.01
C LYS A 200 17.43 -6.27 -30.45
N SER A 201 17.47 -4.95 -30.25
CA SER A 201 18.63 -4.11 -30.62
C SER A 201 19.83 -4.28 -29.70
N VAL A 202 19.62 -4.56 -28.40
CA VAL A 202 20.70 -4.80 -27.42
C VAL A 202 21.30 -6.22 -27.55
N ARG A 203 20.61 -7.14 -28.23
CA ARG A 203 21.07 -8.51 -28.51
C ARG A 203 21.80 -8.66 -29.86
N ARG A 204 21.93 -7.59 -30.63
CA ARG A 204 22.76 -7.50 -31.84
C ARG A 204 24.04 -6.74 -31.50
#